data_AF-A0A6G9YQC1-F1
#
_entry.id   AF-A0A6G9YQC1-F1
#
_cell.length_a   1.000
_cell.length_b   1.000
_cell.length_c   1.000
_cell.angle_alpha   90.00
_cell.angle_beta   90.00
_cell.angle_gamma   90.00
#
_symmetry.space_group_name_H-M   'P 1'
#
loop_
_entity.id
_entity.type
_entity.pdbx_description
1 polymer ?
#
loop_
_entity_poly.entity_id
_entity_poly.type
_entity_poly.pdbx_seq_one_letter_code
_entity_poly.pdbx_strand_id
1 'polypeptide(L)'
;MPLPNSVRIAVAGIVIHAIDHLVVAAWPPFSWNVGTVYHLTHAPIYAALAYFVLRGDRWARGVITFLLAGQIIGRAVVWVLFPSSGAHAALLAGWALSAIILTLLWIPVEARTYFRKKQPVAHAD
;
A
#
# COMPACT_ATOMS: atom_id res chain seq x y z
N MET A 1 -6.15 -2.84 -22.96
CA MET A 1 -6.47 -1.46 -22.49
C MET A 1 -5.18 -0.86 -22.00
N PRO A 2 -4.83 0.38 -22.37
CA PRO A 2 -3.62 1.03 -21.87
C PRO A 2 -3.67 1.14 -20.34
N LEU A 3 -2.52 1.00 -19.69
CA LEU A 3 -2.39 1.13 -18.24
C LEU A 3 -2.78 2.56 -17.80
N PRO A 4 -3.86 2.76 -17.02
CA PRO A 4 -4.32 4.09 -16.62
C PRO A 4 -3.30 4.84 -15.77
N ASN A 5 -3.23 6.16 -15.93
CA ASN A 5 -2.31 7.00 -15.13
C ASN A 5 -2.57 6.88 -13.63
N SER A 6 -3.84 6.76 -13.21
CA SER A 6 -4.19 6.52 -11.81
C SER A 6 -3.55 5.25 -11.24
N VAL A 7 -3.52 4.16 -12.03
CA VAL A 7 -2.87 2.91 -11.63
C VAL A 7 -1.35 3.05 -11.61
N ARG A 8 -0.75 3.76 -12.58
CA ARG A 8 0.71 4.04 -12.59
C ARG A 8 1.14 4.80 -11.34
N ILE A 9 0.41 5.87 -11.01
CA ILE A 9 0.71 6.71 -9.85
C ILE A 9 0.47 5.93 -8.55
N ALA A 10 -0.62 5.16 -8.47
CA ALA A 10 -0.87 4.29 -7.31
C ALA A 10 0.27 3.28 -7.10
N VAL A 11 0.76 2.67 -8.18
CA VAL A 11 1.89 1.73 -8.13
C VAL A 11 3.16 2.42 -7.67
N ALA A 12 3.46 3.62 -8.19
CA ALA A 12 4.59 4.41 -7.70
C ALA A 12 4.46 4.68 -6.18
N GLY A 13 3.25 5.03 -5.72
CA GLY A 13 2.96 5.17 -4.30
C GLY A 13 3.18 3.88 -3.49
N ILE A 14 2.79 2.72 -4.00
CA ILE A 14 3.03 1.42 -3.35
C ILE A 14 4.53 1.13 -3.24
N VAL A 15 5.30 1.43 -4.29
CA VAL A 15 6.76 1.25 -4.28
C VAL A 15 7.41 2.21 -3.29
N ILE A 16 6.99 3.48 -3.24
CA ILE A 16 7.44 4.44 -2.23
C ILE A 16 7.12 3.92 -0.83
N HIS A 17 5.92 3.35 -0.62
CA HIS A 17 5.55 2.74 0.65
C HIS A 17 6.45 1.56 1.00
N ALA A 18 6.82 0.71 0.04
CA ALA A 18 7.74 -0.39 0.28
C ALA A 18 9.14 0.11 0.70
N ILE A 19 9.64 1.16 0.05
CA ILE A 19 10.93 1.79 0.39
C ILE A 19 10.87 2.43 1.79
N ASP A 20 9.77 3.11 2.14
CA ASP A 20 9.55 3.70 3.47
C ASP A 20 9.72 2.65 4.57
N HIS A 21 9.18 1.44 4.39
CA HIS A 21 9.37 0.35 5.35
C HIS A 21 10.83 -0.08 5.50
N LEU A 22 11.60 -0.11 4.41
CA LEU A 22 13.03 -0.45 4.48
C LEU A 22 13.83 0.64 5.19
N VAL A 23 13.53 1.90 4.91
CA VAL A 23 14.20 3.05 5.55
C VAL A 23 13.89 3.08 7.05
N VAL A 24 12.62 2.92 7.43
CA VAL A 24 12.21 2.85 8.84
C VAL A 24 12.89 1.67 9.54
N ALA A 25 13.04 0.52 8.89
CA ALA A 25 13.75 -0.61 9.49
C ALA A 25 15.26 -0.39 9.65
N ALA A 26 15.87 0.49 8.85
CA ALA A 26 17.32 0.70 8.79
C ALA A 26 17.82 1.91 9.62
N TRP A 27 16.95 2.83 10.04
CA TRP A 27 17.36 4.06 10.73
C TRP A 27 17.30 3.92 12.26
N PRO A 28 18.33 4.32 13.04
CA PRO A 28 18.25 4.31 14.51
C PRO A 28 17.11 5.19 15.06
N PRO A 29 16.49 4.87 16.21
CA PRO A 29 16.89 3.91 17.23
C PRO A 29 16.04 2.62 17.22
N PHE A 30 15.81 1.99 16.07
CA PHE A 30 15.06 0.73 16.04
C PHE A 30 15.93 -0.44 16.52
N SER A 31 15.66 -0.93 17.74
CA SER A 31 16.10 -2.25 18.21
C SER A 31 15.30 -3.34 17.50
N TRP A 32 15.84 -4.56 17.41
CA TRP A 32 15.09 -5.71 16.85
C TRP A 32 13.80 -5.95 17.66
N ASN A 33 12.66 -5.58 17.08
CA ASN A 33 11.35 -5.73 17.71
C ASN A 33 10.27 -6.09 16.67
N VAL A 34 9.03 -6.28 17.14
CA VAL A 34 7.90 -6.66 16.28
C VAL A 34 7.68 -5.66 15.13
N GLY A 35 7.92 -4.37 15.35
CA GLY A 35 7.87 -3.35 14.31
C GLY A 35 8.93 -3.55 13.22
N THR A 36 10.15 -3.91 13.58
CA THR A 36 11.21 -4.23 12.60
C THR A 36 10.82 -5.42 11.73
N VAL A 37 10.33 -6.51 12.35
CA VAL A 37 9.87 -7.71 11.63
C VAL A 37 8.70 -7.37 10.70
N TYR A 38 7.76 -6.55 11.19
CA TYR A 38 6.64 -6.06 10.40
C TYR A 38 7.13 -5.33 9.14
N HIS A 39 8.04 -4.37 9.28
CA HIS A 39 8.57 -3.61 8.15
C HIS A 39 9.34 -4.47 7.14
N LEU A 40 10.20 -5.37 7.62
CA LEU A 40 11.00 -6.25 6.74
C LEU A 40 10.16 -7.26 5.98
N THR A 41 9.04 -7.73 6.56
CA THR A 41 8.13 -8.67 5.89
C THR A 41 7.19 -7.94 4.93
N HIS A 42 6.69 -6.76 5.29
CA HIS A 42 5.69 -6.06 4.48
C HIS A 42 6.31 -5.33 3.29
N ALA A 43 7.54 -4.83 3.38
CA ALA A 43 8.24 -4.22 2.25
C ALA A 43 8.27 -5.11 0.98
N PRO A 44 8.74 -6.36 1.02
CA PRO A 44 8.73 -7.24 -0.16
C PRO A 44 7.31 -7.62 -0.60
N ILE A 45 6.35 -7.73 0.33
CA ILE A 45 4.94 -7.97 -0.02
C ILE A 45 4.37 -6.80 -0.82
N TYR A 46 4.60 -5.56 -0.38
CA TYR A 46 4.17 -4.36 -1.11
C TYR A 46 4.83 -4.27 -2.49
N ALA A 47 6.14 -4.54 -2.58
CA ALA A 47 6.85 -4.57 -3.86
C ALA A 47 6.30 -5.63 -4.82
N ALA A 48 6.00 -6.84 -4.32
CA ALA A 48 5.38 -7.89 -5.11
C ALA A 48 3.96 -7.50 -5.57
N LEU A 49 3.15 -6.94 -4.68
CA LEU A 49 1.80 -6.48 -5.00
C LEU A 49 1.79 -5.37 -6.05
N ALA A 50 2.78 -4.48 -6.06
CA ALA A 50 2.92 -3.46 -7.10
C ALA A 50 2.95 -4.09 -8.51
N TYR A 51 3.68 -5.19 -8.67
CA TYR A 51 3.71 -5.94 -9.94
C TYR A 51 2.35 -6.52 -10.33
N PHE A 52 1.64 -7.15 -9.39
CA PHE A 52 0.30 -7.72 -9.68
C PHE A 52 -0.76 -6.64 -9.93
N VAL A 53 -0.64 -5.48 -9.27
CA VAL A 53 -1.48 -4.30 -9.53
C VAL A 53 -1.21 -3.75 -10.94
N LEU A 54 0.05 -3.67 -11.39
CA LEU A 54 0.42 -3.32 -12.77
C LEU A 54 -0.07 -4.31 -13.83
N ARG A 55 -0.38 -5.54 -13.43
CA ARG A 55 -0.96 -6.57 -14.29
C ARG A 55 -2.49 -6.56 -14.29
N GLY A 56 -3.12 -5.68 -13.51
CA GLY A 56 -4.57 -5.58 -13.42
C GLY A 56 -5.21 -6.72 -12.62
N ASP A 57 -4.45 -7.38 -11.75
CA ASP A 57 -4.98 -8.47 -10.93
C ASP A 57 -5.91 -7.92 -9.83
N ARG A 58 -7.20 -8.27 -9.90
CA ARG A 58 -8.23 -7.77 -8.97
C ARG A 58 -7.98 -8.22 -7.52
N TRP A 59 -7.47 -9.44 -7.33
CA TRP A 59 -7.11 -9.93 -6.00
C TRP A 59 -6.01 -9.07 -5.38
N ALA A 60 -5.01 -8.67 -6.17
CA ALA A 60 -3.92 -7.83 -5.69
C ALA A 60 -4.41 -6.44 -5.27
N ARG A 61 -5.36 -5.87 -6.02
CA ARG A 61 -6.07 -4.65 -5.61
C ARG A 61 -6.83 -4.83 -4.29
N GLY A 62 -7.43 -5.99 -4.04
CA GLY A 62 -8.07 -6.30 -2.75
C GLY A 62 -7.05 -6.41 -1.61
N VAL A 63 -5.98 -7.18 -1.81
CA VAL A 63 -4.93 -7.40 -0.81
C VAL A 63 -4.24 -6.09 -0.44
N ILE A 64 -3.83 -5.27 -1.42
CA ILE A 64 -3.20 -3.98 -1.13
C ILE A 64 -4.14 -3.06 -0.33
N THR A 65 -5.44 -3.12 -0.60
CA THR A 65 -6.44 -2.33 0.13
C THR A 65 -6.52 -2.76 1.59
N PHE A 66 -6.57 -4.07 1.83
CA PHE A 66 -6.58 -4.63 3.17
C PHE A 66 -5.31 -4.24 3.95
N LEU A 67 -4.13 -4.39 3.35
CA LEU A 67 -2.86 -4.06 3.99
C LEU A 67 -2.75 -2.57 4.31
N LEU A 68 -3.14 -1.68 3.37
CA LEU A 68 -3.13 -0.23 3.61
C LEU A 68 -4.15 0.19 4.68
N ALA A 69 -5.32 -0.45 4.74
CA ALA A 69 -6.29 -0.22 5.82
C ALA A 69 -5.75 -0.67 7.18
N GLY A 70 -5.13 -1.86 7.25
CA GLY A 70 -4.47 -2.34 8.47
C GLY A 70 -3.37 -1.39 8.94
N GLN A 71 -2.60 -0.82 8.01
CA GLN A 71 -1.59 0.19 8.31
C GLN A 71 -2.17 1.49 8.88
N ILE A 72 -3.34 1.93 8.42
CA ILE A 72 -4.00 3.11 8.99
C ILE A 72 -4.27 2.89 10.48
N ILE A 73 -4.75 1.70 10.84
CA ILE A 73 -5.01 1.30 12.24
C ILE A 73 -3.70 1.21 13.03
N GLY A 74 -2.68 0.51 12.49
CA GLY A 74 -1.38 0.39 13.14
C GLY A 74 -0.73 1.76 13.42
N ARG A 75 -0.80 2.68 12.45
CA ARG A 75 -0.31 4.06 12.60
C ARG A 75 -1.08 4.85 13.67
N ALA A 76 -2.38 4.60 13.87
CA ALA A 76 -3.14 5.23 14.95
C ALA A 76 -2.68 4.74 16.33
N VAL A 77 -2.34 3.46 16.47
CA VAL A 77 -1.74 2.93 17.70
C VAL A 77 -0.39 3.59 17.98
N VAL A 78 0.50 3.67 16.99
CA VAL A 78 1.81 4.33 17.13
C VAL A 78 1.66 5.81 17.49
N TRP A 79 0.69 6.50 16.88
CA TRP A 79 0.40 7.91 17.17
C TRP A 79 0.15 8.16 18.66
N VAL A 80 -0.66 7.30 19.28
CA VAL A 80 -1.01 7.39 20.70
C VAL A 80 0.16 7.01 21.60
N LEU A 81 0.91 5.97 21.23
CA LEU A 81 2.00 5.43 22.06
C LEU A 81 3.29 6.26 21.99
N PHE A 82 3.52 7.02 20.91
CA PHE A 82 4.76 7.77 20.69
C PHE A 82 4.46 9.25 20.38
N PRO A 83 4.26 10.10 21.41
CA PRO A 83 3.86 11.50 21.25
C PRO A 83 5.04 12.41 20.91
N SER A 84 5.81 12.06 19.87
CA SER A 84 6.88 12.92 19.34
C SER A 84 6.45 13.55 18.03
N SER A 85 6.76 14.84 17.85
CA SER A 85 6.41 15.59 16.64
C SER A 85 7.00 14.96 15.37
N GLY A 86 8.23 14.43 15.45
CA GLY A 86 8.88 13.70 14.37
C GLY A 86 8.13 12.42 13.97
N ALA A 87 7.70 11.60 14.94
CA ALA A 87 6.90 10.42 14.65
C ALA A 87 5.54 10.79 14.03
N HIS A 88 4.86 11.80 14.58
CA HIS A 88 3.57 12.27 14.07
C HIS A 88 3.67 12.77 12.63
N ALA A 89 4.71 13.52 12.27
CA ALA A 89 4.94 13.94 10.89
C ALA A 89 5.09 12.74 9.93
N ALA A 90 5.87 11.73 10.30
CA ALA A 90 6.04 10.52 9.50
C ALA A 90 4.73 9.71 9.38
N LEU A 91 3.93 9.65 10.46
CA LEU A 91 2.64 8.98 10.45
C LEU A 91 1.63 9.67 9.53
N LEU A 92 1.56 11.01 9.56
CA LEU A 92 0.71 11.81 8.66
C LEU A 92 1.08 11.58 7.20
N ALA A 93 2.37 11.59 6.87
CA ALA A 93 2.84 11.32 5.51
C ALA A 93 2.41 9.92 5.04
N GLY A 94 2.54 8.91 5.90
CA GLY A 94 2.09 7.56 5.58
C GLY A 94 0.58 7.42 5.44
N TRP A 95 -0.22 8.11 6.26
CA TRP A 95 -1.68 8.14 6.10
C TRP A 95 -2.09 8.82 4.79
N ALA A 96 -1.50 9.96 4.47
CA ALA A 96 -1.76 10.68 3.22
C ALA A 96 -1.44 9.80 2.01
N LEU A 97 -0.28 9.15 2.01
CA LEU A 97 0.13 8.24 0.94
C LEU A 97 -0.85 7.07 0.78
N SER A 98 -1.24 6.41 1.89
CA SER A 98 -2.24 5.34 1.86
C SER A 98 -3.58 5.81 1.28
N ALA A 99 -4.08 6.97 1.71
CA ALA A 99 -5.33 7.54 1.23
C ALA A 99 -5.27 7.85 -0.28
N ILE A 100 -4.16 8.41 -0.76
CA ILE A 100 -3.94 8.68 -2.19
C ILE A 100 -3.96 7.36 -2.99
N ILE A 101 -3.21 6.35 -2.56
CA ILE A 101 -3.16 5.05 -3.26
C ILE A 101 -4.56 4.42 -3.32
N LEU A 102 -5.27 4.36 -2.19
CA LEU A 102 -6.62 3.82 -2.12
C LEU A 102 -7.59 4.57 -3.04
N THR A 103 -7.51 5.91 -3.02
CA THR A 103 -8.32 6.78 -3.89
C THR A 103 -8.07 6.46 -5.36
N LEU A 104 -6.81 6.42 -5.79
CA LEU A 104 -6.42 6.17 -7.17
C LEU A 104 -6.80 4.78 -7.67
N LEU A 105 -6.76 3.77 -6.78
CA LEU A 105 -7.15 2.40 -7.13
C LEU A 105 -8.67 2.22 -7.22
N TRP A 106 -9.46 2.97 -6.44
CA TRP A 106 -10.90 2.70 -6.30
C TRP A 106 -11.85 3.72 -6.90
N ILE A 107 -11.49 5.00 -6.97
CA ILE A 107 -12.41 6.06 -7.40
C ILE A 107 -12.43 6.23 -8.93
N PRO A 108 -11.29 6.43 -9.63
CA PRO A 108 -11.28 6.66 -11.08
C PRO A 108 -11.96 5.54 -11.86
N VAL A 109 -12.78 5.91 -12.85
CA VAL A 109 -13.54 4.97 -13.70
C VAL A 109 -12.58 4.08 -14.50
N GLU A 110 -11.47 4.65 -14.95
CA GLU A 110 -10.45 3.98 -15.74
C GLU A 110 -9.76 2.89 -14.93
N ALA A 111 -9.44 3.16 -13.66
CA ALA A 111 -8.90 2.16 -12.74
C ALA A 111 -9.93 1.04 -12.48
N ARG A 112 -11.18 1.39 -12.19
CA ARG A 112 -12.25 0.39 -11.98
C ARG A 112 -12.44 -0.52 -13.18
N THR A 113 -12.45 0.04 -14.39
CA THR A 113 -12.56 -0.71 -15.64
C THR A 113 -11.35 -1.59 -15.89
N TYR A 114 -10.15 -1.07 -15.63
CA TYR A 114 -8.88 -1.78 -15.80
C TYR A 114 -8.84 -3.09 -15.00
N PHE A 115 -9.26 -3.08 -13.74
CA PHE A 115 -9.29 -4.28 -12.89
C PHE A 115 -10.47 -5.23 -13.12
N ARG A 116 -11.50 -4.83 -13.90
CA ARG A 116 -12.66 -5.68 -14.20
C ARG A 116 -12.42 -6.64 -15.38
N LYS A 117 -11.63 -6.25 -16.37
CA LYS A 117 -11.46 -7.00 -17.63
C LYS A 117 -10.73 -8.34 -17.52
N LYS A 118 -10.05 -8.62 -16.40
CA LYS A 118 -9.28 -9.85 -16.21
C LYS A 118 -10.09 -11.02 -15.63
N GLN A 119 -11.40 -10.85 -15.43
CA GLN A 119 -12.24 -11.99 -15.06
C GLN A 119 -12.37 -12.92 -16.27
N PRO A 120 -12.04 -14.23 -16.13
CA PRO A 120 -12.62 -15.21 -17.01
C PRO A 120 -14.14 -15.04 -16.86
N VAL A 121 -14.86 -14.92 -17.98
CA VAL A 121 -16.29 -15.18 -17.95
C VAL A 121 -16.39 -16.61 -17.44
N ALA A 122 -16.85 -16.78 -16.19
CA ALA A 122 -17.18 -18.10 -15.70
C ALA A 122 -18.20 -18.64 -16.70
N HIS A 123 -17.82 -19.68 -17.45
CA HIS A 123 -18.77 -20.40 -18.27
C HIS A 123 -19.85 -20.89 -17.30
N ALA A 124 -21.05 -20.35 -17.49
CA ALA A 124 -22.24 -20.89 -16.86
C ALA A 124 -22.48 -22.23 -17.54
N ASP A 125 -22.18 -23.31 -16.82
CA ASP A 125 -22.66 -24.65 -17.13
C ASP A 125 -24.16 -24.74 -16.82
#